data_AF-A0A1I4EHA2-F1
#
_entry.id   AF-A0A1I4EHA2-F1
#
_cell.length_a   1.000
_cell.length_b   1.000
_cell.length_c   1.000
_cell.angle_alpha   90.00
_cell.angle_beta   90.00
_cell.angle_gamma   90.00
#
_symmetry.space_group_name_H-M   'P 1'
#
loop_
_entity.id
_entity.type
_entity.pdbx_description
1 polymer ?
#
loop_
_entity_poly.entity_id
_entity_poly.type
_entity_poly.pdbx_seq_one_letter_code
_entity_poly.pdbx_strand_id
1 'polypeptide(L)'
;MKKYSYLLLILLLVSSSLIKSQQLPRDIILSEFISKARTNDVLYINDTVVYLMSKSPLEAFPGYKDLYASFNLPQTIPWIPYGVRVNRRGTYHVLWCLRDSMLYLSDIDITHASFCEYKSFFPNNEQYKLMEELTKAEFNKSYPLPSGSPPLTYHNTIGMMPATWSNDTILIKISRGQYLGGQGKWRSFYCADLNDTIWFKRTAPSMEYDKWIKIPSEELIFKNGKLISRERTDIY
;
A
#
# COMPACT_ATOMS: atom_id res chain seq x y z
N MET A 1 60.61 8.57 -39.70
CA MET A 1 59.44 9.33 -39.18
C MET A 1 58.21 8.44 -39.23
N LYS A 2 57.89 7.78 -38.11
CA LYS A 2 56.81 6.79 -38.01
C LYS A 2 55.62 7.39 -37.24
N LYS A 3 54.56 7.67 -37.99
CA LYS A 3 53.13 7.57 -37.66
C LYS A 3 52.73 7.84 -36.20
N TYR A 4 52.43 9.09 -35.89
CA TYR A 4 51.42 9.45 -34.90
C TYR A 4 50.05 8.97 -35.38
N SER A 5 49.65 7.75 -35.03
CA SER A 5 48.30 7.26 -35.35
C SER A 5 47.86 6.08 -34.47
N TYR A 6 48.13 6.14 -33.16
CA TYR A 6 47.54 5.20 -32.19
C TYR A 6 46.83 5.86 -31.01
N LEU A 7 46.98 7.19 -30.83
CA LEU A 7 46.29 7.92 -29.77
C LEU A 7 44.87 8.41 -30.15
N LEU A 8 44.53 8.41 -31.44
CA LEU A 8 43.19 8.79 -31.91
C LEU A 8 42.17 7.63 -31.91
N LEU A 9 42.61 6.37 -31.75
CA LEU A 9 41.71 5.21 -31.77
C LEU A 9 41.17 4.84 -30.37
N ILE A 10 41.82 5.29 -29.30
CA ILE A 10 41.35 5.02 -27.92
C ILE A 10 40.27 6.03 -27.50
N LEU A 11 40.23 7.22 -28.11
CA LEU A 11 39.19 8.23 -27.84
C LEU A 11 37.86 7.99 -28.58
N LEU A 12 37.82 7.07 -29.54
CA LEU A 12 36.60 6.71 -30.31
C LEU A 12 35.91 5.43 -29.83
N LEU A 13 36.43 4.75 -28.80
CA LEU A 13 35.83 3.53 -28.24
C LEU A 13 35.12 3.74 -26.88
N VAL A 14 35.00 4.99 -26.40
CA VAL A 14 34.35 5.31 -25.12
C VAL A 14 32.98 5.99 -25.30
N SER A 15 32.49 6.18 -26.53
CA SER A 15 31.29 7.00 -26.78
C SER A 15 30.01 6.25 -27.19
N SER A 16 29.91 4.92 -26.99
CA SER A 16 28.68 4.18 -27.30
C SER A 16 28.02 3.45 -26.12
N SER A 17 28.50 3.64 -24.90
CA SER A 17 27.71 3.39 -23.70
C SER A 17 27.44 4.72 -23.01
N LEU A 18 26.63 5.55 -23.68
CA LEU A 18 25.86 6.56 -22.99
C LEU A 18 25.03 5.79 -21.95
N ILE A 19 25.56 5.72 -20.73
CA ILE A 19 24.77 5.45 -19.54
C ILE A 19 23.64 6.47 -19.67
N LYS A 20 22.48 5.98 -20.09
CA LYS A 20 21.24 6.72 -20.05
C LYS A 20 20.99 6.89 -18.57
N SER A 21 21.66 7.90 -18.00
CA SER A 21 21.23 8.60 -16.81
C SER A 21 19.73 8.71 -16.99
N GLN A 22 18.98 7.92 -16.23
CA GLN A 22 17.55 8.09 -16.08
C GLN A 22 17.38 9.39 -15.31
N GLN A 23 17.67 10.51 -15.98
CA GLN A 23 17.18 11.80 -15.57
C GLN A 23 15.67 11.69 -15.75
N LEU A 24 15.00 11.43 -14.63
CA LEU A 24 13.55 11.43 -14.51
C LEU A 24 13.02 12.69 -15.19
N PRO A 25 12.02 12.59 -16.09
CA PRO A 25 11.36 13.75 -16.66
C PRO A 25 10.91 14.67 -15.53
N ARG A 26 11.26 15.96 -15.63
CA ARG A 26 11.03 16.97 -14.59
C ARG A 26 9.53 17.24 -14.33
N ASP A 27 8.65 16.74 -15.19
CA ASP A 27 7.20 16.95 -15.13
C ASP A 27 6.47 15.60 -15.06
N ILE A 28 6.56 14.90 -13.93
CA ILE A 28 5.60 13.81 -13.67
C ILE A 28 4.23 14.49 -13.48
N ILE A 29 3.36 14.41 -14.49
CA ILE A 29 1.95 14.76 -14.33
C ILE A 29 1.40 13.82 -13.25
N LEU A 30 1.31 14.34 -12.03
CA LEU A 30 0.78 13.58 -10.92
C LEU A 30 -0.68 13.25 -11.24
N SER A 31 -1.04 11.96 -11.23
CA SER A 31 -2.43 11.59 -11.49
C SER A 31 -3.37 12.34 -10.55
N GLU A 32 -4.52 12.76 -11.07
CA GLU A 32 -5.54 13.48 -10.30
C GLU A 32 -5.95 12.71 -9.04
N PHE A 33 -5.98 11.38 -9.12
CA PHE A 33 -6.21 10.54 -7.96
C PHE A 33 -5.16 10.77 -6.86
N ILE A 34 -3.86 10.77 -7.21
CA ILE A 34 -2.78 10.94 -6.23
C ILE A 34 -2.79 12.35 -5.64
N SER A 35 -3.12 13.38 -6.44
CA SER A 35 -3.23 14.75 -5.92
C SER A 35 -4.37 14.87 -4.90
N LYS A 36 -5.50 14.20 -5.12
CA LYS A 36 -6.66 14.15 -4.22
C LYS A 36 -6.48 13.22 -3.01
N ALA A 37 -5.61 12.22 -3.10
CA ALA A 37 -5.47 11.22 -2.05
C ALA A 37 -4.79 11.77 -0.79
N ARG A 38 -5.44 11.58 0.37
CA ARG A 38 -5.05 12.05 1.70
C ARG A 38 -4.61 10.94 2.66
N THR A 39 -4.67 9.68 2.23
CA THR A 39 -4.29 8.51 3.04
C THR A 39 -3.27 7.62 2.31
N ASN A 40 -2.54 6.83 3.09
CA ASN A 40 -1.73 5.71 2.60
C ASN A 40 -2.46 4.37 2.67
N ASP A 41 -3.67 4.36 3.24
CA ASP A 41 -4.48 3.18 3.38
C ASP A 41 -4.75 2.51 2.03
N VAL A 42 -4.91 1.20 2.10
CA VAL A 42 -5.20 0.36 0.94
C VAL A 42 -6.44 -0.46 1.18
N LEU A 43 -7.16 -0.74 0.10
CA LEU A 43 -8.37 -1.54 0.11
C LEU A 43 -8.14 -2.83 -0.67
N TYR A 44 -8.38 -3.96 -0.01
CA TYR A 44 -8.50 -5.26 -0.64
C TYR A 44 -9.95 -5.49 -1.05
N ILE A 45 -10.14 -5.83 -2.32
CA ILE A 45 -11.41 -6.32 -2.86
C ILE A 45 -11.16 -7.71 -3.43
N ASN A 46 -12.05 -8.66 -3.12
CA ASN A 46 -11.94 -10.07 -3.50
C ASN A 46 -10.60 -10.70 -3.05
N ASP A 47 -10.14 -10.34 -1.85
CA ASP A 47 -8.99 -10.92 -1.15
C ASP A 47 -7.64 -10.85 -1.89
N THR A 48 -7.56 -10.14 -3.01
CA THR A 48 -6.41 -10.22 -3.92
C THR A 48 -6.10 -8.91 -4.62
N VAL A 49 -7.12 -8.10 -4.93
CA VAL A 49 -6.92 -6.86 -5.68
C VAL A 49 -6.76 -5.71 -4.71
N VAL A 50 -5.57 -5.10 -4.73
CA VAL A 50 -5.25 -3.93 -3.90
C VAL A 50 -5.57 -2.64 -4.67
N TYR A 51 -6.39 -1.81 -4.05
CA TYR A 51 -6.69 -0.46 -4.47
C TYR A 51 -6.05 0.55 -3.51
N LEU A 52 -5.61 1.67 -4.06
CA LEU A 52 -5.30 2.86 -3.30
C LEU A 52 -6.60 3.56 -2.93
N MET A 53 -6.64 4.21 -1.76
CA MET A 53 -7.79 4.97 -1.29
C MET A 53 -7.50 6.47 -1.29
N SER A 54 -8.51 7.28 -1.61
CA SER A 54 -8.38 8.74 -1.56
C SER A 54 -8.45 9.28 -0.14
N LYS A 55 -9.14 8.59 0.77
CA LYS A 55 -9.25 8.95 2.19
C LYS A 55 -9.47 7.72 3.05
N SER A 56 -9.15 7.85 4.33
CA SER A 56 -9.37 6.79 5.31
C SER A 56 -10.78 6.91 5.92
N PRO A 57 -11.52 5.81 6.12
CA PRO A 57 -12.68 5.79 7.00
C PRO A 57 -12.39 6.26 8.43
N LEU A 58 -11.12 6.25 8.87
CA LEU A 58 -10.71 6.77 10.17
C LEU A 58 -10.67 8.31 10.24
N GLU A 59 -10.85 9.03 9.12
CA GLU A 59 -11.01 10.50 9.15
C GLU A 59 -12.19 10.95 10.03
N ALA A 60 -13.13 10.05 10.36
CA ALA A 60 -14.20 10.29 11.32
C ALA A 60 -13.72 10.48 12.77
N PHE A 61 -12.49 10.04 13.10
CA PHE A 61 -11.95 10.09 14.46
C PHE A 61 -10.80 11.10 14.55
N PRO A 62 -10.96 12.20 15.31
CA PRO A 62 -9.87 13.13 15.56
C PRO A 62 -8.65 12.43 16.15
N GLY A 63 -7.45 12.80 15.69
CA GLY A 63 -6.18 12.24 16.18
C GLY A 63 -5.77 10.91 15.56
N TYR A 64 -6.58 10.30 14.67
CA TYR A 64 -6.23 8.99 14.10
C TYR A 64 -4.85 8.97 13.42
N LYS A 65 -4.46 10.04 12.71
CA LYS A 65 -3.15 10.13 12.02
C LYS A 65 -1.96 10.04 12.98
N ASP A 66 -2.15 10.49 14.21
CA ASP A 66 -1.10 10.60 15.21
C ASP A 66 -1.19 9.49 16.28
N LEU A 67 -2.12 8.53 16.11
CA LEU A 67 -2.41 7.47 17.09
C LEU A 67 -1.15 6.72 17.57
N TYR A 68 -0.17 6.53 16.68
CA TYR A 68 1.08 5.82 16.98
C TYR A 68 2.32 6.73 17.00
N ALA A 69 2.14 8.06 17.02
CA ALA A 69 3.26 9.01 16.97
C ALA A 69 4.20 8.90 18.17
N SER A 70 3.70 8.49 19.35
CA SER A 70 4.48 8.34 20.59
C SER A 70 5.48 7.19 20.57
N PHE A 71 5.38 6.25 19.62
CA PHE A 71 6.26 5.09 19.54
C PHE A 71 7.63 5.39 18.88
N ASN A 72 7.92 6.67 18.57
CA ASN A 72 9.21 7.13 18.02
C ASN A 72 9.74 6.29 16.86
N LEU A 73 8.84 5.94 15.94
CA LEU A 73 9.13 5.05 14.82
C LEU A 73 10.14 5.72 13.85
N PRO A 74 11.17 5.00 13.35
CA PRO A 74 12.18 5.57 12.46
C PRO A 74 11.55 6.12 11.17
N GLN A 75 11.79 7.36 10.75
CA GLN A 75 11.04 7.98 9.62
C GLN A 75 11.73 7.90 8.24
N THR A 76 12.10 6.72 7.76
CA THR A 76 12.71 6.56 6.42
C THR A 76 11.78 5.85 5.45
N ILE A 77 11.04 6.61 4.63
CA ILE A 77 10.13 6.04 3.61
C ILE A 77 11.00 5.35 2.54
N PRO A 78 10.95 4.01 2.40
CA PRO A 78 11.60 3.36 1.26
C PRO A 78 11.00 3.93 -0.02
N TRP A 79 11.84 4.18 -1.03
CA TRP A 79 11.36 4.69 -2.30
C TRP A 79 10.42 3.68 -2.95
N ILE A 80 9.13 3.99 -2.96
CA ILE A 80 8.09 3.17 -3.59
C ILE A 80 7.64 3.88 -4.87
N PRO A 81 7.60 3.21 -6.03
CA PRO A 81 7.11 3.82 -7.26
C PRO A 81 5.70 4.42 -7.11
N TYR A 82 5.48 5.61 -7.67
CA TYR A 82 4.16 6.27 -7.65
C TYR A 82 3.05 5.34 -8.11
N GLY A 83 1.88 5.37 -7.47
CA GLY A 83 0.73 4.55 -7.89
C GLY A 83 0.82 3.08 -7.44
N VAL A 84 1.94 2.63 -6.86
CA VAL A 84 1.98 1.39 -6.06
C VAL A 84 1.42 1.65 -4.66
N ARG A 85 1.76 2.82 -4.10
CA ARG A 85 1.17 3.44 -2.91
C ARG A 85 0.97 4.94 -3.19
N VAL A 86 0.23 5.63 -2.31
CA VAL A 86 0.06 7.09 -2.38
C VAL A 86 1.33 7.84 -1.91
N ASN A 87 2.14 7.22 -1.05
CA ASN A 87 3.40 7.75 -0.52
C ASN A 87 3.26 9.09 0.25
N ARG A 88 2.19 9.24 1.04
CA ARG A 88 2.10 10.33 2.02
C ARG A 88 3.01 10.05 3.21
N ARG A 89 3.40 11.10 3.92
CA ARG A 89 4.04 10.92 5.23
C ARG A 89 2.98 10.44 6.23
N GLY A 90 3.32 9.44 7.01
CA GLY A 90 2.47 8.87 8.05
C GLY A 90 3.26 7.81 8.81
N THR A 91 2.89 7.58 10.06
CA THR A 91 3.51 6.57 10.93
C THR A 91 2.98 5.16 10.65
N TYR A 92 1.82 5.07 9.99
CA TYR A 92 1.17 3.81 9.66
C TYR A 92 0.23 3.98 8.46
N HIS A 93 -0.31 2.85 8.01
CA HIS A 93 -1.48 2.80 7.16
C HIS A 93 -2.30 1.58 7.50
N VAL A 94 -3.58 1.64 7.14
CA VAL A 94 -4.54 0.60 7.41
C VAL A 94 -4.78 -0.23 6.16
N LEU A 95 -4.86 -1.54 6.36
CA LEU A 95 -5.33 -2.48 5.37
C LEU A 95 -6.83 -2.67 5.60
N TRP A 96 -7.61 -2.18 4.66
CA TRP A 96 -9.05 -2.37 4.61
C TRP A 96 -9.40 -3.57 3.74
N CYS A 97 -10.49 -4.26 4.04
CA CYS A 97 -11.04 -5.30 3.20
C CYS A 97 -12.53 -5.06 2.99
N LEU A 98 -12.99 -5.16 1.74
CA LEU A 98 -14.40 -5.14 1.40
C LEU A 98 -14.86 -6.58 1.17
N ARG A 99 -15.76 -7.07 2.04
CA ARG A 99 -16.28 -8.44 2.00
C ARG A 99 -17.77 -8.45 2.32
N ASP A 100 -18.54 -9.19 1.53
CA ASP A 100 -20.00 -9.29 1.70
C ASP A 100 -20.68 -7.92 1.78
N SER A 101 -20.20 -6.98 0.95
CA SER A 101 -20.59 -5.57 0.91
C SER A 101 -20.32 -4.80 2.21
N MET A 102 -19.56 -5.33 3.17
CA MET A 102 -19.16 -4.64 4.38
C MET A 102 -17.67 -4.28 4.33
N LEU A 103 -17.36 -3.06 4.74
CA LEU A 103 -15.99 -2.57 4.89
C LEU A 103 -15.45 -2.95 6.26
N TYR A 104 -14.28 -3.57 6.26
CA TYR A 104 -13.58 -4.01 7.47
C TYR A 104 -12.20 -3.39 7.55
N LEU A 105 -11.81 -2.99 8.76
CA LEU A 105 -10.43 -2.76 9.13
C LEU A 105 -9.81 -4.14 9.41
N SER A 106 -8.84 -4.54 8.58
CA SER A 106 -8.25 -5.87 8.63
C SER A 106 -6.91 -5.90 9.33
N ASP A 107 -6.03 -4.92 9.08
CA ASP A 107 -4.71 -4.90 9.70
C ASP A 107 -4.12 -3.49 9.71
N ILE A 108 -3.07 -3.32 10.51
CA ILE A 108 -2.39 -2.05 10.74
C ILE A 108 -0.93 -2.27 10.38
N ASP A 109 -0.50 -1.68 9.26
CA ASP A 109 0.89 -1.77 8.81
C ASP A 109 1.61 -0.49 9.24
N ILE A 110 2.45 -0.66 10.26
CA ILE A 110 3.26 0.39 10.85
C ILE A 110 4.43 0.63 9.92
N THR A 111 4.45 1.83 9.36
CA THR A 111 5.53 2.25 8.46
C THR A 111 6.80 2.09 9.27
N HIS A 112 7.72 1.22 8.82
CA HIS A 112 9.05 0.94 9.42
C HIS A 112 9.16 -0.15 10.49
N ALA A 113 8.06 -0.72 10.97
CA ALA A 113 8.18 -1.99 11.70
C ALA A 113 8.50 -3.07 10.67
N SER A 114 9.64 -3.75 10.81
CA SER A 114 9.82 -5.01 10.08
C SER A 114 8.65 -5.92 10.44
N PHE A 115 8.14 -6.66 9.45
CA PHE A 115 7.04 -7.59 9.68
C PHE A 115 7.35 -8.55 10.85
N CYS A 116 8.64 -8.85 11.07
CA CYS A 116 9.13 -9.73 12.14
C CYS A 116 9.65 -9.04 13.39
N GLU A 117 9.50 -7.73 13.49
CA GLU A 117 9.84 -6.98 14.70
C GLU A 117 8.60 -6.33 15.32
N TYR A 118 7.41 -6.64 14.79
CA TYR A 118 6.17 -6.02 15.19
C TYR A 118 5.92 -6.14 16.70
N LYS A 119 6.26 -7.29 17.31
CA LYS A 119 6.08 -7.49 18.77
C LYS A 119 7.07 -6.71 19.61
N SER A 120 8.20 -6.28 19.03
CA SER A 120 9.15 -5.40 19.71
C SER A 120 8.58 -3.99 19.88
N PHE A 121 7.76 -3.53 18.93
CA PHE A 121 7.09 -2.23 18.99
C PHE A 121 5.74 -2.27 19.70
N PHE A 122 4.99 -3.36 19.51
CA PHE A 122 3.64 -3.53 20.04
C PHE A 122 3.50 -4.90 20.71
N PRO A 123 4.08 -5.08 21.91
CA PRO A 123 3.86 -6.30 22.68
C PRO A 123 2.35 -6.48 22.94
N ASN A 124 1.89 -7.73 22.98
CA ASN A 124 0.48 -8.06 23.30
C ASN A 124 -0.57 -7.37 22.42
N ASN A 125 -0.24 -7.08 21.16
CA ASN A 125 -1.18 -6.53 20.18
C ASN A 125 -1.73 -5.14 20.57
N GLU A 126 -0.95 -4.32 21.27
CA GLU A 126 -1.33 -2.96 21.71
C GLU A 126 -1.83 -2.05 20.58
N GLN A 127 -1.33 -2.20 19.36
CA GLN A 127 -1.79 -1.44 18.19
C GLN A 127 -3.30 -1.58 17.98
N TYR A 128 -3.85 -2.78 18.20
CA TYR A 128 -5.25 -3.05 17.94
C TYR A 128 -6.10 -2.48 19.05
N LYS A 129 -5.65 -2.62 20.31
CA LYS A 129 -6.33 -2.03 21.48
C LYS A 129 -6.46 -0.51 21.34
N LEU A 130 -5.39 0.18 20.92
CA LEU A 130 -5.43 1.62 20.67
C LEU A 130 -6.43 1.99 19.57
N MET A 131 -6.54 1.17 18.53
CA MET A 131 -7.54 1.37 17.47
C MET A 131 -8.97 1.10 17.97
N GLU A 132 -9.17 0.09 18.81
CA GLU A 132 -10.46 -0.20 19.44
C GLU A 132 -10.88 0.94 20.38
N GLU A 133 -9.94 1.47 21.16
CA GLU A 133 -10.16 2.63 22.03
C GLU A 133 -10.53 3.89 21.23
N LEU A 134 -9.87 4.12 20.09
CA LEU A 134 -10.16 5.25 19.20
C LEU A 134 -11.56 5.13 18.59
N THR A 135 -11.87 3.96 18.04
CA THR A 135 -13.07 3.73 17.23
C THR A 135 -14.31 3.36 18.04
N LYS A 136 -14.12 2.91 19.29
CA LYS A 136 -15.14 2.26 20.12
C LYS A 136 -15.76 1.01 19.49
N ALA A 137 -15.04 0.39 18.55
CA ALA A 137 -15.38 -0.88 17.93
C ALA A 137 -14.30 -1.92 18.25
N GLU A 138 -14.61 -3.20 18.07
CA GLU A 138 -13.72 -4.31 18.43
C GLU A 138 -13.31 -5.11 17.19
N PHE A 139 -12.09 -5.63 17.18
CA PHE A 139 -11.70 -6.69 16.27
C PHE A 139 -12.34 -8.00 16.72
N ASN A 140 -12.94 -8.72 15.77
CA ASN A 140 -13.73 -9.90 16.09
C ASN A 140 -13.37 -11.10 15.22
N LYS A 141 -13.05 -12.23 15.86
CA LYS A 141 -12.71 -13.49 15.21
C LYS A 141 -13.85 -14.08 14.37
N SER A 142 -15.10 -13.68 14.61
CA SER A 142 -16.24 -14.00 13.75
C SER A 142 -16.11 -13.39 12.34
N TYR A 143 -15.24 -12.41 12.15
CA TYR A 143 -14.85 -11.86 10.85
C TYR A 143 -13.40 -12.26 10.54
N PRO A 144 -13.14 -13.49 10.06
CA PRO A 144 -11.79 -13.95 9.82
C PRO A 144 -11.12 -13.19 8.69
N LEU A 145 -9.81 -13.00 8.81
CA LEU A 145 -8.99 -12.40 7.76
C LEU A 145 -9.06 -13.23 6.47
N PRO A 146 -8.89 -12.58 5.31
CA PRO A 146 -8.78 -13.29 4.04
C PRO A 146 -7.68 -14.35 4.06
N SER A 147 -8.07 -15.62 3.92
CA SER A 147 -7.17 -16.77 3.85
C SER A 147 -6.88 -17.13 2.38
N GLY A 148 -6.25 -16.20 1.65
CA GLY A 148 -5.78 -16.47 0.29
C GLY A 148 -4.76 -17.62 0.27
N SER A 149 -4.55 -18.20 -0.91
CA SER A 149 -3.45 -19.15 -1.15
C SER A 149 -2.46 -18.56 -2.14
N PRO A 150 -1.23 -18.25 -1.73
CA PRO A 150 -0.69 -18.19 -0.35
C PRO A 150 -1.32 -17.07 0.48
N PRO A 151 -1.23 -17.15 1.82
CA PRO A 151 -1.87 -16.20 2.71
C PRO A 151 -1.37 -14.78 2.45
N LEU A 152 -2.30 -13.83 2.47
CA LEU A 152 -1.93 -12.42 2.62
C LEU A 152 -1.22 -12.25 3.96
N THR A 153 -0.17 -11.44 3.97
CA THR A 153 0.63 -11.17 5.16
C THR A 153 -0.12 -10.20 6.07
N TYR A 154 -0.95 -10.74 6.96
CA TYR A 154 -1.57 -9.99 8.04
C TYR A 154 -0.82 -10.25 9.35
N HIS A 155 -0.50 -9.21 10.11
CA HIS A 155 -0.02 -9.33 11.49
C HIS A 155 -1.17 -9.66 12.44
N ASN A 156 -2.37 -9.26 12.05
CA ASN A 156 -3.57 -9.45 12.84
C ASN A 156 -3.91 -10.94 12.97
N THR A 157 -4.19 -11.38 14.19
CA THR A 157 -4.63 -12.75 14.53
C THR A 157 -5.94 -12.78 15.31
N ILE A 158 -6.56 -11.61 15.52
CA ILE A 158 -7.75 -11.41 16.36
C ILE A 158 -9.02 -11.19 15.54
N GLY A 159 -8.94 -11.23 14.21
CA GLY A 159 -10.07 -11.04 13.30
C GLY A 159 -10.23 -9.59 12.88
N MET A 160 -11.22 -9.28 12.06
CA MET A 160 -11.42 -7.96 11.47
C MET A 160 -12.43 -7.12 12.26
N MET A 161 -12.33 -5.79 12.15
CA MET A 161 -13.24 -4.83 12.77
C MET A 161 -14.18 -4.23 11.69
N PRO A 162 -15.52 -4.38 11.81
CA PRO A 162 -16.44 -3.77 10.85
C PRO A 162 -16.48 -2.25 11.01
N ALA A 163 -16.35 -1.52 9.90
CA ALA A 163 -16.31 -0.07 9.87
C ALA A 163 -17.71 0.56 9.89
N THR A 164 -18.55 0.21 10.88
CA THR A 164 -19.97 0.60 10.92
C THR A 164 -20.20 2.11 11.02
N TRP A 165 -19.17 2.88 11.41
CA TRP A 165 -19.20 4.34 11.41
C TRP A 165 -19.07 4.96 10.00
N SER A 166 -18.57 4.21 9.02
CA SER A 166 -18.29 4.72 7.67
C SER A 166 -19.59 5.06 6.93
N ASN A 167 -19.79 6.34 6.64
CA ASN A 167 -20.95 6.90 5.96
C ASN A 167 -20.51 7.91 4.91
N ASP A 168 -19.63 7.48 4.01
CA ASP A 168 -18.91 8.40 3.13
C ASP A 168 -18.64 7.79 1.76
N THR A 169 -18.26 8.66 0.81
CA THR A 169 -17.88 8.33 -0.54
C THR A 169 -16.36 8.31 -0.67
N ILE A 170 -15.78 7.18 -1.03
CA ILE A 170 -14.33 6.97 -1.14
C ILE A 170 -13.98 6.71 -2.59
N LEU A 171 -13.06 7.52 -3.14
CA LEU A 171 -12.47 7.23 -4.44
C LEU A 171 -11.36 6.20 -4.25
N ILE A 172 -11.34 5.20 -5.14
CA ILE A 172 -10.31 4.18 -5.20
C ILE A 172 -9.66 4.14 -6.59
N LYS A 173 -8.41 3.67 -6.65
CA LYS A 173 -7.73 3.41 -7.92
C LYS A 173 -6.89 2.15 -7.76
N ILE A 174 -6.94 1.25 -8.74
CA ILE A 174 -6.17 0.00 -8.68
C ILE A 174 -4.68 0.32 -8.48
N SER A 175 -3.99 -0.41 -7.60
CA SER A 175 -2.55 -0.23 -7.41
C SER A 175 -1.78 -0.69 -8.66
N ARG A 176 -0.78 0.09 -9.09
CA ARG A 176 0.15 -0.29 -10.18
C ARG A 176 0.86 -1.60 -9.94
N GLY A 177 1.07 -1.97 -8.68
CA GLY A 177 1.69 -3.24 -8.30
C GLY A 177 0.80 -4.46 -8.54
N GLN A 178 -0.50 -4.27 -8.79
CA GLN A 178 -1.49 -5.34 -8.88
C GLN A 178 -2.03 -5.60 -10.29
N TYR A 179 -1.69 -4.77 -11.28
CA TYR A 179 -2.30 -4.77 -12.61
C TYR A 179 -2.19 -6.09 -13.42
N LEU A 180 -1.36 -7.05 -12.99
CA LEU A 180 -1.31 -8.39 -13.57
C LEU A 180 -1.67 -9.48 -12.53
N GLY A 181 -2.68 -9.24 -11.68
CA GLY A 181 -3.01 -10.15 -10.56
C GLY A 181 -1.85 -10.28 -9.56
N GLY A 182 -1.04 -9.22 -9.47
CA GLY A 182 0.22 -9.23 -8.73
C GLY A 182 1.14 -10.38 -9.12
N GLN A 183 1.17 -10.85 -10.39
CA GLN A 183 2.12 -11.87 -10.87
C GLN A 183 3.50 -11.60 -10.25
N GLY A 184 4.12 -12.61 -9.68
CA GLY A 184 5.22 -12.37 -8.76
C GLY A 184 5.76 -13.68 -8.23
N LYS A 185 7.03 -13.69 -7.81
CA LYS A 185 7.61 -14.88 -7.20
C LYS A 185 7.33 -14.84 -5.70
N TRP A 186 6.65 -15.87 -5.21
CA TRP A 186 6.54 -16.10 -3.79
C TRP A 186 7.93 -16.28 -3.18
N ARG A 187 8.15 -15.59 -2.08
CA ARG A 187 9.34 -15.72 -1.25
C ARG A 187 8.89 -15.98 0.17
N SER A 188 9.61 -16.86 0.84
CA SER A 188 9.44 -17.12 2.25
C SER A 188 10.60 -16.53 3.04
N PHE A 189 10.30 -16.15 4.28
CA PHE A 189 11.31 -15.91 5.30
C PHE A 189 10.73 -16.31 6.66
N TYR A 190 11.58 -16.84 7.52
CA TYR A 190 11.18 -17.24 8.86
C TYR A 190 11.06 -16.01 9.76
N CYS A 191 10.00 -15.99 10.56
CA CYS A 191 9.69 -14.93 11.50
C CYS A 191 9.73 -15.43 12.92
N ALA A 192 10.71 -14.95 13.69
CA ALA A 192 10.80 -15.32 15.10
C ALA A 192 9.59 -14.83 15.91
N ASP A 193 9.12 -13.60 15.66
CA ASP A 193 7.97 -13.01 16.36
C ASP A 193 6.69 -13.83 16.19
N LEU A 194 6.44 -14.37 15.00
CA LEU A 194 5.28 -15.21 14.74
C LEU A 194 5.54 -16.70 14.97
N ASN A 195 6.81 -17.08 15.17
CA ASN A 195 7.28 -18.46 15.15
C ASN A 195 6.77 -19.22 13.92
N ASP A 196 6.76 -18.55 12.76
CA ASP A 196 6.16 -19.05 11.51
C ASP A 196 6.94 -18.54 10.28
N THR A 197 6.75 -19.21 9.16
CA THR A 197 7.30 -18.82 7.86
C THR A 197 6.30 -17.96 7.11
N ILE A 198 6.67 -16.71 6.87
CA ILE A 198 5.83 -15.77 6.15
C ILE A 198 6.12 -15.86 4.67
N TRP A 199 5.06 -15.86 3.88
CA TRP A 199 5.13 -15.82 2.44
C TRP A 199 4.73 -14.45 1.93
N PHE A 200 5.62 -13.79 1.19
CA PHE A 200 5.31 -12.55 0.50
C PHE A 200 5.48 -12.72 -1.00
N LYS A 201 4.60 -12.06 -1.77
CA LYS A 201 4.69 -12.05 -3.22
C LYS A 201 5.60 -10.91 -3.63
N ARG A 202 6.79 -11.20 -4.16
CA ARG A 202 7.60 -10.17 -4.81
C ARG A 202 6.82 -9.66 -6.00
N THR A 203 6.45 -8.38 -5.99
CA THR A 203 5.64 -7.76 -7.03
C THR A 203 6.26 -7.93 -8.41
N ALA A 204 5.43 -8.22 -9.42
CA ALA A 204 5.80 -8.05 -10.82
C ALA A 204 6.31 -6.61 -11.05
N PRO A 205 7.02 -6.39 -12.17
CA PRO A 205 7.15 -5.05 -12.71
C PRO A 205 5.79 -4.35 -12.67
N SER A 206 5.76 -3.21 -11.98
CA SER A 206 4.53 -2.41 -11.89
C SER A 206 4.12 -1.98 -13.29
N MET A 207 2.82 -1.80 -13.51
CA MET A 207 2.33 -1.25 -14.78
C MET A 207 3.05 0.06 -15.09
N GLU A 208 3.39 0.30 -16.35
CA GLU A 208 3.88 1.61 -16.81
C GLU A 208 2.97 2.74 -16.35
N TYR A 209 3.57 3.85 -15.91
CA TYR A 209 2.82 4.95 -15.29
C TYR A 209 1.77 5.52 -16.23
N ASP A 210 2.14 5.75 -17.50
CA ASP A 210 1.28 6.34 -18.52
C ASP A 210 0.07 5.46 -18.88
N LYS A 211 0.17 4.14 -18.66
CA LYS A 211 -0.97 3.22 -18.79
C LYS A 211 -1.87 3.30 -17.56
N TRP A 212 -1.26 3.38 -16.37
CA TRP A 212 -2.00 3.41 -15.11
C TRP A 212 -2.80 4.69 -14.91
N ILE A 213 -2.26 5.85 -15.30
CA ILE A 213 -3.00 7.11 -15.18
C ILE A 213 -4.33 7.06 -15.96
N LYS A 214 -4.33 6.38 -17.11
CA LYS A 214 -5.50 6.18 -17.99
C LYS A 214 -6.52 5.16 -17.46
N ILE A 215 -6.22 4.43 -16.39
CA ILE A 215 -7.22 3.53 -15.79
C ILE A 215 -8.20 4.39 -14.98
N PRO A 216 -9.52 4.24 -15.15
CA PRO A 216 -10.47 5.03 -14.38
C PRO A 216 -10.33 4.75 -12.88
N SER A 217 -10.58 5.77 -12.09
CA SER A 217 -10.86 5.58 -10.67
C SER A 217 -12.28 5.03 -10.49
N GLU A 218 -12.57 4.54 -9.29
CA GLU A 218 -13.91 4.10 -8.93
C GLU A 218 -14.35 4.81 -7.67
N GLU A 219 -15.65 5.09 -7.59
CA GLU A 219 -16.29 5.74 -6.48
C GLU A 219 -17.08 4.70 -5.69
N LEU A 220 -16.75 4.55 -4.41
CA LEU A 220 -17.43 3.64 -3.48
C LEU A 220 -18.24 4.46 -2.48
N ILE A 221 -19.55 4.26 -2.48
CA ILE A 221 -20.45 4.94 -1.54
C ILE A 221 -20.79 3.98 -0.42
N PHE A 222 -20.51 4.39 0.82
CA PHE A 222 -20.79 3.60 2.02
C PHE A 222 -21.89 4.22 2.88
N LYS A 223 -22.71 3.35 3.49
CA LYS A 223 -23.66 3.69 4.54
C LYS A 223 -23.57 2.67 5.66
N ASN A 224 -23.22 3.13 6.86
CA ASN A 224 -22.97 2.32 8.05
C ASN A 224 -22.00 1.15 7.78
N GLY A 225 -20.89 1.43 7.09
CA GLY A 225 -19.89 0.44 6.67
C GLY A 225 -20.30 -0.42 5.48
N LYS A 226 -21.57 -0.40 5.06
CA LYS A 226 -22.04 -1.19 3.91
C LYS A 226 -21.87 -0.42 2.61
N LEU A 227 -21.28 -1.08 1.61
CA LEU A 227 -21.22 -0.58 0.25
C LEU A 227 -22.65 -0.55 -0.32
N ILE A 228 -23.08 0.62 -0.77
CA ILE A 228 -24.39 0.82 -1.39
C ILE A 228 -24.30 1.13 -2.89
N SER A 229 -23.19 1.70 -3.35
CA SER A 229 -22.91 1.89 -4.78
C SER A 229 -21.41 1.79 -5.06
N ARG A 230 -21.08 1.33 -6.26
CA ARG A 230 -19.73 1.28 -6.82
C ARG A 230 -19.81 1.68 -8.29
N GLU A 231 -19.22 2.81 -8.63
CA GLU A 231 -19.30 3.41 -9.96
C GLU A 231 -17.90 3.70 -10.52
N ARG A 232 -17.72 3.59 -11.83
CA ARG A 232 -16.48 4.03 -12.47
C ARG A 232 -16.56 5.52 -12.73
N THR A 233 -15.55 6.26 -12.29
CA THR A 233 -15.42 7.68 -12.63
C THR A 233 -14.70 7.80 -13.97
N ASP A 234 -15.22 8.62 -14.88
CA ASP A 234 -14.61 8.81 -16.19
C ASP A 234 -13.15 9.29 -16.10
N ILE A 235 -12.37 8.87 -17.09
CA ILE A 235 -11.00 9.31 -17.30
C ILE A 235 -11.10 10.67 -18.00
N TYR A 236 -10.62 11.75 -17.37
CA TYR A 236 -10.29 12.98 -18.11
C TYR A 236 -8.84 12.88 -18.62
#